data_AF-A0A8T1VQX5-F1
#
_entry.id   AF-A0A8T1VQX5-F1
#
_cell.length_a   1.000
_cell.length_b   1.000
_cell.length_c   1.000
_cell.angle_alpha   90.00
_cell.angle_beta   90.00
_cell.angle_gamma   90.00
#
_symmetry.space_group_name_H-M   'P 1'
#
loop_
_entity.id
_entity.type
_entity.pdbx_description
1 polymer ?
#
loop_
_entity_poly.entity_id
_entity_poly.type
_entity_poly.pdbx_seq_one_letter_code
_entity_poly.pdbx_strand_id
1 'polypeptide(L)'
;MLAENPTLTSVRVVTTCCLPDGELPHVLMCLNDLLDDFSADVTIIDAYKRTGGVRFMQYVAAREDPDEMNAFYRRWLFNAATEMAAANGDLESLQWLMESYLPGEFLTKAVAAAAANGHLRVLQWLHEQHHDRGYWGNTEMCGALTHEHAEVVQWLREHAVPRAECRVEVMDAAAGAGYLNIVKWLHDEFKVSVRSALSNAMSCRQWETSQWILEHGQLLMPWINWDQPAKDGALGFLKFLHSHSIGSPGGFTVSSARR
;
A
#
# COMPACT_ATOMS: atom_id res chain seq x y z
N MET A 1 22.71 -15.20 35.14
CA MET A 1 23.10 -14.41 36.33
C MET A 1 23.24 -12.99 35.84
N LEU A 2 22.34 -12.06 36.13
CA LEU A 2 21.98 -11.60 37.47
C LEU A 2 20.45 -11.49 37.67
N ALA A 3 20.05 -11.72 38.91
CA ALA A 3 18.70 -11.56 39.41
C ALA A 3 18.42 -10.08 39.67
N GLU A 4 17.85 -9.39 38.70
CA GLU A 4 17.12 -8.14 38.88
C GLU A 4 15.71 -8.49 38.41
N ASN A 5 14.66 -8.58 39.24
CA ASN A 5 13.95 -7.36 39.61
C ASN A 5 12.80 -7.60 40.62
N PRO A 6 13.07 -7.94 41.88
CA PRO A 6 12.03 -7.89 42.92
C PRO A 6 11.56 -6.45 43.15
N THR A 7 12.45 -5.46 43.01
CA THR A 7 12.17 -4.01 43.14
C THR A 7 11.26 -3.50 42.03
N LEU A 8 11.56 -3.75 40.76
CA LEU A 8 10.75 -3.33 39.60
C LEU A 8 9.34 -3.95 39.64
N THR A 9 9.24 -5.21 40.05
CA THR A 9 7.96 -5.89 40.26
C THR A 9 7.18 -5.28 41.43
N SER A 10 7.86 -4.92 42.52
CA SER A 10 7.26 -4.27 43.69
C SER A 10 6.75 -2.86 43.37
N VAL A 11 7.52 -2.07 42.62
CA VAL A 11 7.12 -0.72 42.21
C VAL A 11 5.92 -0.81 41.26
N ARG A 12 5.90 -1.74 40.30
CA ARG A 12 4.74 -1.96 39.41
C ARG A 12 3.46 -2.33 40.17
N VAL A 13 3.56 -3.19 41.19
CA VAL A 13 2.41 -3.58 42.03
C VAL A 13 1.93 -2.40 42.89
N VAL A 14 2.85 -1.64 43.48
CA VAL A 14 2.50 -0.47 44.30
C VAL A 14 1.84 0.62 43.45
N THR A 15 2.32 0.89 42.24
CA THR A 15 1.67 1.87 41.35
C THR A 15 0.29 1.41 40.89
N THR A 16 0.07 0.12 40.62
CA THR A 16 -1.27 -0.38 40.23
C THR A 16 -2.25 -0.50 41.40
N CYS A 17 -1.79 -0.80 42.61
CA CYS A 17 -2.67 -1.04 43.76
C CYS A 17 -2.87 0.18 44.66
N CYS A 18 -1.94 1.13 44.68
CA CYS A 18 -1.94 2.24 45.64
C CYS A 18 -2.14 3.62 45.00
N LEU A 19 -2.04 3.74 43.68
CA LEU A 19 -2.30 4.98 42.92
C LEU A 19 -3.30 4.69 41.78
N PRO A 20 -4.61 4.57 42.07
CA PRO A 20 -5.62 4.48 41.02
C PRO A 20 -5.69 5.78 40.23
N ASP A 21 -6.12 5.68 38.96
CA ASP A 21 -6.06 6.74 37.94
C ASP A 21 -6.31 8.17 38.47
N GLY A 22 -5.31 9.06 38.31
CA GLY A 22 -5.49 10.52 38.44
C GLY A 22 -4.77 11.22 39.59
N GLU A 23 -4.20 10.51 40.58
CA GLU A 23 -3.45 11.15 41.67
C GLU A 23 -1.92 11.18 41.43
N LEU A 24 -1.29 12.35 41.60
CA LEU A 24 0.17 12.59 41.55
C LEU A 24 0.87 12.20 40.22
N PRO A 25 0.49 12.82 39.08
CA PRO A 25 1.05 12.49 37.76
C PRO A 25 2.57 12.66 37.66
N HIS A 26 3.17 13.58 38.43
CA HIS A 26 4.61 13.77 38.48
C HIS A 26 5.36 12.60 39.16
N VAL A 27 4.75 11.93 40.14
CA VAL A 27 5.33 10.74 40.80
C VAL A 27 5.26 9.54 39.87
N LEU A 28 4.15 9.37 39.14
CA LEU A 28 4.02 8.36 38.10
C LEU A 28 5.04 8.57 36.97
N MET A 29 5.30 9.80 36.54
CA MET A 29 6.38 10.12 35.59
C MET A 29 7.75 9.72 36.13
N CYS A 30 8.12 10.16 37.34
CA CYS A 30 9.43 9.82 37.93
C CYS A 30 9.62 8.31 38.14
N LEU A 31 8.55 7.59 38.50
CA LEU A 31 8.58 6.13 38.62
C LEU A 31 8.70 5.47 37.25
N ASN A 32 7.99 5.96 36.24
CA ASN A 32 8.17 5.46 34.88
C ASN A 32 9.60 5.69 34.40
N ASP A 33 10.17 6.89 34.57
CA ASP A 33 11.57 7.20 34.22
C ASP A 33 12.58 6.31 34.95
N LEU A 34 12.34 5.98 36.22
CA LEU A 34 13.20 5.09 37.00
C LEU A 34 13.12 3.63 36.53
N LEU A 35 11.97 3.20 36.03
CA LEU A 35 11.71 1.85 35.50
C LEU A 35 11.99 1.76 34.00
N ASP A 36 12.42 2.87 33.37
CA ASP A 36 12.57 3.00 31.92
C ASP A 36 13.95 2.48 31.47
N ASP A 37 14.01 1.20 31.11
CA ASP A 37 15.19 0.60 30.46
C ASP A 37 15.25 0.95 28.95
N PHE A 38 14.30 1.75 28.43
CA PHE A 38 14.27 2.12 27.02
C PHE A 38 15.19 3.32 26.75
N SER A 39 15.96 3.24 25.66
CA SER A 39 16.82 4.34 25.21
C SER A 39 15.97 5.58 24.89
N ALA A 40 16.46 6.77 25.27
CA ALA A 40 15.86 8.05 24.92
C ALA A 40 15.75 8.29 23.40
N ASP A 41 16.47 7.50 22.59
CA ASP A 41 16.48 7.59 21.12
C ASP A 41 15.39 6.74 20.46
N VAL A 42 14.56 6.01 21.24
CA VAL A 42 13.48 5.20 20.68
C VAL A 42 12.41 6.12 20.09
N THR A 43 12.14 5.96 18.78
CA THR A 43 11.11 6.72 18.08
C THR A 43 9.76 6.00 18.09
N ILE A 44 8.67 6.71 17.76
CA ILE A 44 7.35 6.07 17.55
C ILE A 44 7.40 4.94 16.50
N ILE A 45 8.28 5.04 15.48
CA ILE A 45 8.46 3.98 14.49
C ILE A 45 9.07 2.74 15.14
N ASP A 46 10.10 2.91 15.96
CA ASP A 46 10.75 1.80 16.65
C ASP A 46 9.80 1.13 17.64
N ALA A 47 9.00 1.93 18.33
CA ALA A 47 7.94 1.44 19.20
C ALA A 47 6.93 0.58 18.42
N TYR A 48 6.46 1.05 17.27
CA TYR A 48 5.54 0.32 16.42
C TYR A 48 6.15 -0.98 15.88
N LYS A 49 7.38 -0.94 15.38
CA LYS A 49 8.09 -2.13 14.87
C LYS A 49 8.24 -3.23 15.92
N ARG A 50 8.42 -2.86 17.19
CA ARG A 50 8.63 -3.82 18.29
C ARG A 50 7.33 -4.44 18.79
N THR A 51 6.25 -3.67 18.83
CA THR A 51 5.02 -4.07 19.55
C THR A 51 3.81 -4.22 18.65
N GLY A 52 3.80 -3.59 17.48
CA GLY A 52 2.64 -3.50 16.59
C GLY A 52 1.43 -2.79 17.21
N GLY A 53 1.60 -2.08 18.33
CA GLY A 53 0.50 -1.54 19.11
C GLY A 53 0.66 -0.06 19.44
N VAL A 54 -0.48 0.64 19.49
CA VAL A 54 -0.56 2.09 19.74
C VAL A 54 -0.01 2.51 21.09
N ARG A 55 -0.13 1.65 22.12
CA ARG A 55 0.24 2.00 23.50
C ARG A 55 1.71 2.36 23.67
N PHE A 56 2.61 1.63 23.01
CA PHE A 56 4.03 1.95 23.14
C PHE A 56 4.41 3.19 22.33
N MET A 57 3.75 3.43 21.19
CA MET A 57 3.90 4.69 20.47
C MET A 57 3.41 5.89 21.28
N GLN A 58 2.26 5.76 21.96
CA GLN A 58 1.72 6.77 22.87
C GLN A 58 2.69 7.09 24.00
N TYR A 59 3.29 6.06 24.59
CA TYR A 59 4.30 6.21 25.63
C TYR A 59 5.51 7.00 25.14
N VAL A 60 6.06 6.63 23.97
CA VAL A 60 7.20 7.33 23.37
C VAL A 60 6.84 8.77 23.01
N ALA A 61 5.70 8.99 22.34
CA ALA A 61 5.26 10.32 21.93
C ALA A 61 4.97 11.27 23.09
N ALA A 62 4.52 10.77 24.25
CA ALA A 62 4.31 11.59 25.44
C ALA A 62 5.63 12.14 26.04
N ARG A 63 6.77 11.57 25.65
CA ARG A 63 8.11 11.98 26.07
C ARG A 63 8.83 12.84 25.03
N GLU A 64 8.29 12.94 23.81
CA GLU A 64 8.85 13.78 22.76
C GLU A 64 8.63 15.25 23.15
N ASP A 65 9.71 16.05 23.19
CA ASP A 65 9.61 17.50 23.31
C ASP A 65 9.37 18.12 21.92
N PRO A 66 8.18 18.70 21.65
CA PRO A 66 7.87 19.27 20.34
C PRO A 66 8.73 20.48 19.97
N ASP A 67 9.26 21.21 20.95
CA ASP A 67 10.05 22.41 20.73
C ASP A 67 11.50 22.06 20.36
N GLU A 68 12.00 20.91 20.80
CA GLU A 68 13.30 20.36 20.39
C GLU A 68 13.21 19.55 19.09
N MET A 69 12.07 18.89 18.84
CA MET A 69 11.89 18.03 17.68
C MET A 69 11.74 18.83 16.38
N ASN A 70 12.66 18.63 15.44
CA ASN A 70 12.55 19.26 14.13
C ASN A 70 11.24 18.87 13.41
N ALA A 71 10.49 19.86 12.94
CA ALA A 71 9.18 19.65 12.30
C ALA A 71 9.23 18.73 11.06
N PHE A 72 10.28 18.79 10.25
CA PHE A 72 10.46 17.89 9.11
C PHE A 72 10.73 16.45 9.56
N TYR A 73 11.51 16.28 10.61
CA TYR A 73 11.78 14.96 11.17
C TYR A 73 10.52 14.36 11.80
N ARG A 74 9.74 15.15 12.54
CA ARG A 74 8.44 14.73 13.09
C ARG A 74 7.43 14.35 11.99
N ARG A 75 7.38 15.11 10.89
CA ARG A 75 6.59 14.78 9.68
C ARG A 75 7.03 13.45 9.08
N TRP A 76 8.34 13.21 8.98
CA TRP A 76 8.88 11.96 8.47
C TRP A 76 8.52 10.78 9.38
N LEU A 77 8.64 10.93 10.70
CA LEU A 77 8.22 9.92 11.69
C LEU A 77 6.74 9.57 11.52
N PHE A 78 5.88 10.57 11.45
CA PHE A 78 4.44 10.39 11.23
C PHE A 78 4.14 9.65 9.92
N ASN A 79 4.75 10.09 8.80
CA ASN A 79 4.53 9.47 7.50
C ASN A 79 4.94 8.00 7.48
N ALA A 80 6.07 7.66 8.10
CA ALA A 80 6.55 6.29 8.15
C ALA A 80 5.70 5.41 9.10
N ALA A 81 5.32 5.93 10.27
CA ALA A 81 4.46 5.20 11.21
C ALA A 81 3.06 4.96 10.63
N THR A 82 2.46 5.95 9.97
CA THR A 82 1.15 5.79 9.31
C THR A 82 1.24 4.87 8.10
N GLU A 83 2.31 4.91 7.31
CA GLU A 83 2.54 3.96 6.21
C GLU A 83 2.60 2.51 6.72
N MET A 84 3.33 2.26 7.81
CA MET A 84 3.42 0.94 8.43
C MET A 84 2.09 0.47 9.01
N ALA A 85 1.39 1.32 9.77
CA ALA A 85 0.12 0.95 10.38
C ALA A 85 -0.95 0.68 9.30
N ALA A 86 -0.95 1.46 8.22
CA ALA A 86 -1.83 1.25 7.07
C ALA A 86 -1.51 -0.04 6.31
N ALA A 87 -0.23 -0.35 6.10
CA ALA A 87 0.19 -1.62 5.49
C ALA A 87 -0.21 -2.86 6.32
N ASN A 88 -0.34 -2.70 7.65
CA ASN A 88 -0.77 -3.76 8.56
C ASN A 88 -2.29 -3.82 8.77
N GLY A 89 -3.06 -2.84 8.27
CA GLY A 89 -4.50 -2.74 8.52
C GLY A 89 -4.85 -2.30 9.94
N ASP A 90 -3.89 -1.73 10.67
CA ASP A 90 -4.05 -1.32 12.06
C ASP A 90 -4.72 0.05 12.17
N LEU A 91 -6.05 0.00 12.17
CA LEU A 91 -6.90 1.19 12.23
C LEU A 91 -6.75 1.95 13.56
N GLU A 92 -6.51 1.27 14.68
CA GLU A 92 -6.40 1.90 16.01
C GLU A 92 -5.16 2.80 16.08
N SER A 93 -4.01 2.28 15.64
CA SER A 93 -2.78 3.05 15.55
C SER A 93 -2.90 4.22 14.58
N LEU A 94 -3.56 4.03 13.43
CA LEU A 94 -3.79 5.10 12.46
C LEU A 94 -4.66 6.22 13.03
N GLN A 95 -5.77 5.89 13.69
CA GLN A 95 -6.64 6.87 14.33
C GLN A 95 -5.86 7.74 15.30
N TRP A 96 -5.09 7.12 16.20
CA TRP A 96 -4.28 7.87 17.16
C TRP A 96 -3.22 8.75 16.48
N LEU A 97 -2.49 8.22 15.49
CA LEU A 97 -1.48 8.99 14.77
C LEU A 97 -2.10 10.24 14.11
N MET A 98 -3.27 10.09 13.49
CA MET A 98 -3.91 11.13 12.68
C MET A 98 -4.72 12.15 13.47
N GLU A 99 -5.27 11.75 14.61
CA GLU A 99 -6.13 12.60 15.44
C GLU A 99 -5.36 13.24 16.60
N SER A 100 -4.32 12.56 17.12
CA SER A 100 -3.58 13.00 18.31
C SER A 100 -2.11 13.35 18.03
N TYR A 101 -1.36 12.48 17.34
CA TYR A 101 0.09 12.68 17.21
C TYR A 101 0.45 13.86 16.30
N LEU A 102 -0.14 13.93 15.10
CA LEU A 102 0.14 15.00 14.14
C LEU A 102 -1.08 15.30 13.25
N PRO A 103 -2.08 16.01 13.80
CA PRO A 103 -3.33 16.31 13.10
C PRO A 103 -3.12 17.23 11.89
N GLY A 104 -3.99 17.09 10.89
CA GLY A 104 -4.07 17.99 9.72
C GLY A 104 -3.14 17.65 8.55
N GLU A 105 -2.44 16.53 8.62
CA GLU A 105 -1.36 16.22 7.68
C GLU A 105 -1.70 15.20 6.63
N PHE A 106 -0.96 15.24 5.52
CA PHE A 106 -1.30 14.50 4.31
C PHE A 106 -1.06 12.99 4.47
N LEU A 107 -1.97 12.20 3.92
CA LEU A 107 -2.09 10.76 4.15
C LEU A 107 -1.78 9.92 2.91
N THR A 108 -1.22 10.54 1.85
CA THR A 108 -1.00 9.90 0.54
C THR A 108 -0.25 8.58 0.64
N LYS A 109 0.76 8.49 1.51
CA LYS A 109 1.53 7.25 1.73
C LYS A 109 0.73 6.17 2.46
N ALA A 110 -0.03 6.56 3.48
CA ALA A 110 -0.89 5.64 4.23
C ALA A 110 -2.00 5.07 3.32
N VAL A 111 -2.63 5.92 2.51
CA VAL A 111 -3.66 5.50 1.52
C VAL A 111 -3.07 4.52 0.50
N ALA A 112 -1.90 4.83 -0.06
CA ALA A 112 -1.22 3.92 -0.99
C ALA A 112 -0.84 2.58 -0.34
N ALA A 113 -0.32 2.60 0.89
CA ALA A 113 0.07 1.41 1.63
C ALA A 113 -1.13 0.52 2.00
N ALA A 114 -2.24 1.11 2.46
CA ALA A 114 -3.47 0.36 2.73
C ALA A 114 -3.98 -0.31 1.46
N ALA A 115 -3.99 0.38 0.32
CA ALA A 115 -4.46 -0.16 -0.93
C ALA A 115 -3.57 -1.27 -1.50
N ALA A 116 -2.25 -1.09 -1.45
CA ALA A 116 -1.27 -2.08 -1.89
C ALA A 116 -1.22 -3.34 -1.01
N ASN A 117 -1.82 -3.31 0.19
CA ASN A 117 -1.92 -4.46 1.10
C ASN A 117 -3.36 -4.95 1.30
N GLY A 118 -4.33 -4.41 0.55
CA GLY A 118 -5.70 -4.93 0.53
C GLY A 118 -6.57 -4.51 1.72
N HIS A 119 -6.18 -3.50 2.50
CA HIS A 119 -6.88 -3.09 3.72
C HIS A 119 -8.06 -2.15 3.44
N LEU A 120 -9.13 -2.70 2.85
CA LEU A 120 -10.32 -1.95 2.45
C LEU A 120 -10.95 -1.15 3.62
N ARG A 121 -11.00 -1.74 4.83
CA ARG A 121 -11.57 -1.06 6.01
C ARG A 121 -10.82 0.22 6.37
N VAL A 122 -9.50 0.23 6.21
CA VAL A 122 -8.67 1.42 6.44
C VAL A 122 -8.96 2.47 5.38
N LEU A 123 -9.07 2.08 4.10
CA LEU A 123 -9.40 3.00 3.00
C LEU A 123 -10.77 3.64 3.15
N GLN A 124 -11.79 2.86 3.53
CA GLN A 124 -13.14 3.37 3.79
C GLN A 124 -13.12 4.42 4.88
N TRP A 125 -12.48 4.13 6.02
CA TRP A 125 -12.35 5.10 7.11
C TRP A 125 -11.56 6.36 6.68
N LEU A 126 -10.45 6.20 5.97
CA LEU A 126 -9.65 7.32 5.45
C LEU A 126 -10.43 8.20 4.49
N HIS A 127 -11.28 7.62 3.64
CA HIS A 127 -12.10 8.36 2.69
C HIS A 127 -13.26 9.05 3.39
N GLU A 128 -13.99 8.36 4.25
CA GLU A 128 -15.13 8.93 4.97
C GLU A 128 -14.73 10.11 5.88
N GLN A 129 -13.60 10.01 6.58
CA GLN A 129 -13.19 11.01 7.58
C GLN A 129 -12.14 12.00 7.07
N HIS A 130 -11.32 11.62 6.08
CA HIS A 130 -10.10 12.35 5.70
C HIS A 130 -9.84 12.38 4.18
N HIS A 131 -10.87 12.26 3.33
CA HIS A 131 -10.67 12.26 1.86
C HIS A 131 -9.88 13.47 1.34
N ASP A 132 -10.04 14.65 1.94
CA ASP A 132 -9.41 15.91 1.57
C ASP A 132 -7.91 15.97 1.93
N ARG A 133 -7.46 15.08 2.83
CA ARG A 133 -6.07 14.96 3.29
C ARG A 133 -5.25 13.96 2.46
N GLY A 134 -5.80 13.42 1.38
CA GLY A 134 -5.12 12.47 0.50
C GLY A 134 -5.31 12.81 -0.98
N TYR A 135 -4.35 12.37 -1.80
CA TYR A 135 -4.57 12.30 -3.24
C TYR A 135 -5.12 10.91 -3.59
N TRP A 136 -6.22 10.89 -4.32
CA TRP A 136 -6.92 9.68 -4.75
C TRP A 136 -6.96 9.61 -6.28
N GLY A 137 -7.06 8.40 -6.82
CA GLY A 137 -7.15 8.10 -8.24
C GLY A 137 -5.81 7.83 -8.93
N ASN A 138 -4.73 7.50 -8.21
CA ASN A 138 -3.48 7.06 -8.86
C ASN A 138 -2.76 5.98 -8.05
N THR A 139 -1.89 6.38 -7.11
CA THR A 139 -0.92 5.49 -6.46
C THR A 139 -1.59 4.34 -5.74
N GLU A 140 -2.72 4.60 -5.09
CA GLU A 140 -3.50 3.61 -4.37
C GLU A 140 -4.21 2.63 -5.31
N MET A 141 -4.80 3.10 -6.42
CA MET A 141 -5.35 2.22 -7.46
C MET A 141 -4.27 1.36 -8.10
N CYS A 142 -3.13 1.95 -8.48
CA CYS A 142 -1.99 1.23 -9.06
C CYS A 142 -1.44 0.18 -8.08
N GLY A 143 -1.33 0.51 -6.79
CA GLY A 143 -0.89 -0.41 -5.74
C GLY A 143 -1.85 -1.59 -5.59
N ALA A 144 -3.16 -1.33 -5.53
CA ALA A 144 -4.19 -2.37 -5.42
C ALA A 144 -4.24 -3.28 -6.65
N LEU A 145 -4.09 -2.72 -7.85
CA LEU A 145 -4.02 -3.50 -9.10
C LEU A 145 -2.77 -4.40 -9.10
N THR A 146 -1.61 -3.85 -8.78
CA THR A 146 -0.32 -4.57 -8.85
C THR A 146 -0.26 -5.74 -7.86
N HIS A 147 -0.94 -5.63 -6.71
CA HIS A 147 -0.99 -6.67 -5.67
C HIS A 147 -2.30 -7.47 -5.69
N GLU A 148 -3.08 -7.33 -6.76
CA GLU A 148 -4.28 -8.13 -7.04
C GLU A 148 -5.40 -8.04 -5.97
N HIS A 149 -5.55 -6.87 -5.34
CA HIS A 149 -6.58 -6.64 -4.33
C HIS A 149 -7.93 -6.24 -4.95
N ALA A 150 -8.63 -7.22 -5.53
CA ALA A 150 -9.85 -7.00 -6.31
C ALA A 150 -10.96 -6.20 -5.57
N GLU A 151 -11.19 -6.46 -4.29
CA GLU A 151 -12.19 -5.72 -3.49
C GLU A 151 -11.83 -4.23 -3.34
N VAL A 152 -10.54 -3.94 -3.12
CA VAL A 152 -10.03 -2.56 -3.05
C VAL A 152 -10.14 -1.89 -4.41
N VAL A 153 -9.77 -2.56 -5.50
CA VAL A 153 -9.87 -2.03 -6.87
C VAL A 153 -11.32 -1.66 -7.21
N GLN A 154 -12.27 -2.53 -6.87
CA GLN A 154 -13.68 -2.25 -7.11
C GLN A 154 -14.15 -1.02 -6.32
N TRP A 155 -13.83 -0.97 -5.02
CA TRP A 155 -14.21 0.15 -4.19
C TRP A 155 -13.57 1.47 -4.65
N LEU A 156 -12.28 1.47 -5.00
CA LEU A 156 -11.57 2.64 -5.53
C LEU A 156 -12.14 3.10 -6.87
N ARG A 157 -12.59 2.18 -7.74
CA ARG A 157 -13.23 2.55 -9.01
C ARG A 157 -14.48 3.39 -8.79
N GLU A 158 -15.25 3.08 -7.75
CA GLU A 158 -16.51 3.75 -7.42
C GLU A 158 -16.29 5.08 -6.67
N HIS A 159 -15.20 5.23 -5.92
CA HIS A 159 -15.00 6.35 -4.99
C HIS A 159 -13.81 7.27 -5.32
N ALA A 160 -12.91 6.85 -6.22
CA ALA A 160 -11.62 7.48 -6.50
C ALA A 160 -11.28 7.44 -8.00
N VAL A 161 -12.10 8.07 -8.83
CA VAL A 161 -11.89 8.11 -10.30
C VAL A 161 -10.54 8.78 -10.63
N PRO A 162 -9.68 8.13 -11.44
CA PRO A 162 -8.38 8.68 -11.82
C PRO A 162 -8.44 10.00 -12.57
N ARG A 163 -7.56 10.92 -12.17
CA ARG A 163 -7.32 12.19 -12.87
C ARG A 163 -6.73 11.96 -14.25
N ALA A 164 -6.97 12.88 -15.18
CA ALA A 164 -6.60 12.71 -16.58
C ALA A 164 -5.11 12.40 -16.78
N GLU A 165 -4.25 13.07 -16.01
CA GLU A 165 -2.80 12.91 -16.00
C GLU A 165 -2.33 11.54 -15.45
N CYS A 166 -3.12 10.90 -14.58
CA CYS A 166 -2.77 9.63 -13.94
C CYS A 166 -3.32 8.41 -14.69
N ARG A 167 -4.32 8.59 -15.55
CA ARG A 167 -5.06 7.48 -16.20
C ARG A 167 -4.17 6.53 -16.99
N VAL A 168 -3.09 7.02 -17.60
CA VAL A 168 -2.15 6.18 -18.35
C VAL A 168 -1.40 5.23 -17.42
N GLU A 169 -0.97 5.71 -16.24
CA GLU A 169 -0.30 4.88 -15.24
C GLU A 169 -1.24 3.81 -14.69
N VAL A 170 -2.50 4.18 -14.41
CA VAL A 170 -3.53 3.22 -13.95
C VAL A 170 -3.86 2.19 -15.04
N MET A 171 -3.93 2.61 -16.31
CA MET A 171 -4.13 1.72 -17.46
C MET A 171 -2.99 0.71 -17.59
N ASP A 172 -1.74 1.17 -17.48
CA ASP A 172 -0.55 0.34 -17.57
C ASP A 172 -0.46 -0.66 -16.40
N ALA A 173 -0.81 -0.23 -15.18
CA ALA A 173 -0.91 -1.10 -14.00
C ALA A 173 -2.00 -2.16 -14.16
N ALA A 174 -3.20 -1.76 -14.61
CA ALA A 174 -4.32 -2.68 -14.83
C ALA A 174 -3.98 -3.72 -15.92
N ALA A 175 -3.29 -3.30 -16.97
CA ALA A 175 -2.88 -4.18 -18.05
C ALA A 175 -1.82 -5.20 -17.60
N GLY A 176 -0.81 -4.74 -16.83
CA GLY A 176 0.20 -5.62 -16.24
C GLY A 176 -0.37 -6.61 -15.22
N ALA A 177 -1.37 -6.20 -14.44
CA ALA A 177 -2.04 -7.04 -13.47
C ALA A 177 -3.16 -7.93 -14.07
N GLY A 178 -3.50 -7.77 -15.35
CA GLY A 178 -4.53 -8.59 -16.00
C GLY A 178 -5.98 -8.18 -15.70
N TYR A 179 -6.20 -7.00 -15.11
CA TYR A 179 -7.54 -6.46 -14.82
C TYR A 179 -8.22 -5.92 -16.09
N LEU A 180 -8.63 -6.84 -16.97
CA LEU A 180 -9.24 -6.51 -18.26
C LEU A 180 -10.52 -5.65 -18.12
N ASN A 181 -11.28 -5.84 -17.04
CA ASN A 181 -12.44 -5.01 -16.72
C ASN A 181 -12.07 -3.52 -16.50
N ILE A 182 -10.95 -3.26 -15.83
CA ILE A 182 -10.44 -1.90 -15.59
C ILE A 182 -9.83 -1.31 -16.86
N VAL A 183 -9.09 -2.12 -17.64
CA VAL A 183 -8.58 -1.72 -18.96
C VAL A 183 -9.72 -1.28 -19.89
N LYS A 184 -10.78 -2.10 -20.00
CA LYS A 184 -11.99 -1.78 -20.76
C LYS A 184 -12.63 -0.50 -20.26
N TRP A 185 -12.85 -0.38 -18.96
CA TRP A 185 -13.42 0.81 -18.34
C TRP A 185 -12.64 2.09 -18.68
N LEU A 186 -11.32 2.08 -18.51
CA LEU A 186 -10.47 3.23 -18.81
C LEU A 186 -10.46 3.61 -20.30
N HIS A 187 -10.47 2.60 -21.17
CA HIS A 187 -10.51 2.80 -22.62
C HIS A 187 -11.87 3.33 -23.08
N ASP A 188 -12.97 2.74 -22.59
CA ASP A 188 -14.31 3.05 -23.05
C ASP A 188 -14.80 4.41 -22.56
N GLU A 189 -14.62 4.71 -21.26
CA GLU A 189 -15.11 5.95 -20.65
C GLU A 189 -14.18 7.15 -20.87
N PHE A 190 -12.86 6.94 -20.84
CA PHE A 190 -11.90 8.04 -20.85
C PHE A 190 -11.02 8.09 -22.10
N LYS A 191 -11.18 7.15 -23.05
CA LYS A 191 -10.41 7.06 -24.31
C LYS A 191 -8.90 7.06 -24.07
N VAL A 192 -8.47 6.42 -22.97
CA VAL A 192 -7.06 6.30 -22.62
C VAL A 192 -6.36 5.41 -23.64
N SER A 193 -5.15 5.81 -24.03
CA SER A 193 -4.31 5.05 -24.96
C SER A 193 -3.92 3.71 -24.36
N VAL A 194 -4.07 2.65 -25.15
CA VAL A 194 -3.71 1.26 -24.77
C VAL A 194 -2.34 0.84 -25.29
N ARG A 195 -1.61 1.75 -25.94
CA ARG A 195 -0.32 1.44 -26.59
C ARG A 195 0.76 1.02 -25.60
N SER A 196 0.93 1.75 -24.49
CA SER A 196 1.88 1.40 -23.42
C SER A 196 1.44 0.16 -22.67
N ALA A 197 0.14 0.06 -22.38
CA ALA A 197 -0.48 -1.06 -21.69
C ALA A 197 -0.22 -2.42 -22.33
N LEU A 198 -0.14 -2.50 -23.67
CA LEU A 198 0.22 -3.75 -24.35
C LEU A 198 1.59 -4.28 -23.91
N SER A 199 2.59 -3.39 -23.77
CA SER A 199 3.94 -3.78 -23.35
C SER A 199 3.92 -4.37 -21.94
N ASN A 200 3.17 -3.76 -21.03
CA ASN A 200 3.03 -4.22 -19.66
C ASN A 200 2.29 -5.55 -19.59
N ALA A 201 1.15 -5.68 -20.29
CA ALA A 201 0.38 -6.92 -20.35
C ALA A 201 1.22 -8.09 -20.89
N MET A 202 1.96 -7.88 -21.99
CA MET A 202 2.83 -8.93 -22.54
C MET A 202 3.98 -9.30 -21.60
N SER A 203 4.64 -8.30 -20.98
CA SER A 203 5.75 -8.54 -20.05
C SER A 203 5.31 -9.30 -18.80
N CYS A 204 4.09 -9.04 -18.34
CA CYS A 204 3.46 -9.73 -17.21
C CYS A 204 2.66 -10.98 -17.63
N ARG A 205 2.77 -11.42 -18.90
CA ARG A 205 2.13 -12.64 -19.42
C ARG A 205 0.59 -12.63 -19.35
N GLN A 206 -0.01 -11.45 -19.36
CA GLN A 206 -1.45 -11.24 -19.38
C GLN A 206 -1.98 -11.35 -20.82
N TRP A 207 -2.09 -12.58 -21.32
CA TRP A 207 -2.38 -12.85 -22.73
C TRP A 207 -3.81 -12.48 -23.15
N GLU A 208 -4.80 -12.67 -22.28
CA GLU A 208 -6.18 -12.27 -22.54
C GLU A 208 -6.30 -10.74 -22.69
N THR A 209 -5.67 -10.00 -21.78
CA THR A 209 -5.60 -8.53 -21.85
C THR A 209 -4.83 -8.07 -23.08
N SER A 210 -3.70 -8.71 -23.39
CA SER A 210 -2.92 -8.44 -24.60
C SER A 210 -3.73 -8.65 -25.87
N GLN A 211 -4.53 -9.73 -25.94
CA GLN A 211 -5.43 -10.00 -27.06
C GLN A 211 -6.41 -8.86 -27.24
N TRP A 212 -7.12 -8.49 -26.17
CA TRP A 212 -8.13 -7.44 -26.23
C TRP A 212 -7.52 -6.10 -26.66
N ILE A 213 -6.33 -5.75 -26.16
CA ILE A 213 -5.62 -4.52 -26.54
C ILE A 213 -5.26 -4.53 -28.03
N LEU A 214 -4.82 -5.66 -28.59
CA LEU A 214 -4.51 -5.75 -30.03
C LEU A 214 -5.76 -5.61 -30.90
N GLU A 215 -6.88 -6.20 -30.48
CA GLU A 215 -8.17 -6.10 -31.17
C GLU A 215 -8.70 -4.66 -31.19
N HIS A 216 -8.65 -3.97 -30.05
CA HIS A 216 -9.34 -2.68 -29.87
C HIS A 216 -8.41 -1.47 -30.03
N GLY A 217 -7.10 -1.66 -29.81
CA GLY A 217 -6.11 -0.60 -29.92
C GLY A 217 -5.71 -0.24 -31.35
N GLN A 218 -6.19 -0.99 -32.36
CA GLN A 218 -5.80 -0.84 -33.78
C GLN A 218 -4.28 -0.75 -33.98
N LEU A 219 -3.53 -1.46 -33.14
CA LEU A 219 -2.07 -1.39 -33.11
C LEU A 219 -1.49 -2.26 -34.22
N LEU A 220 -0.80 -1.64 -35.18
CA LEU A 220 0.03 -2.37 -36.15
C LEU A 220 1.33 -2.82 -35.49
N MET A 221 1.36 -4.06 -34.99
CA MET A 221 2.54 -4.65 -34.34
C MET A 221 2.97 -5.94 -35.05
N PRO A 222 3.59 -5.86 -36.25
CA PRO A 222 3.99 -7.04 -37.02
C PRO A 222 5.18 -7.81 -36.41
N TRP A 223 5.78 -7.29 -35.33
CA TRP A 223 6.97 -7.86 -34.66
C TRP A 223 6.68 -8.46 -33.28
N ILE A 224 5.42 -8.81 -32.98
CA ILE A 224 5.13 -9.54 -31.73
C ILE A 224 5.87 -10.88 -31.75
N ASN A 225 6.63 -11.16 -30.69
CA ASN A 225 7.35 -12.42 -30.54
C ASN A 225 6.41 -13.53 -30.04
N TRP A 226 6.26 -14.60 -30.81
CA TRP A 226 5.42 -15.74 -30.48
C TRP A 226 6.06 -16.72 -29.48
N ASP A 227 7.37 -16.62 -29.22
CA ASP A 227 8.10 -17.56 -28.39
C ASP A 227 7.62 -17.56 -26.94
N GLN A 228 7.40 -16.38 -26.35
CA GLN A 228 6.96 -16.24 -24.97
C GLN A 228 5.54 -16.79 -24.74
N PRO A 229 4.51 -16.40 -25.52
CA PRO A 229 3.19 -17.01 -25.37
C PRO A 229 3.17 -18.52 -25.67
N ALA A 230 4.05 -19.01 -26.54
CA ALA A 230 4.21 -20.45 -26.76
C ALA A 230 4.80 -21.19 -25.55
N LYS A 231 5.80 -20.62 -24.86
CA LYS A 231 6.33 -21.17 -23.60
C LYS A 231 5.29 -21.17 -22.49
N ASP A 232 4.48 -20.13 -22.41
CA ASP A 232 3.45 -19.99 -21.37
C ASP A 232 2.16 -20.76 -21.71
N GLY A 233 2.11 -21.50 -22.83
CA GLY A 233 0.96 -22.31 -23.22
C GLY A 233 -0.28 -21.50 -23.66
N ALA A 234 -0.11 -20.25 -24.05
CA ALA A 234 -1.17 -19.30 -24.39
C ALA A 234 -1.81 -19.58 -25.76
N LEU A 235 -2.42 -20.75 -25.93
CA LEU A 235 -2.95 -21.24 -27.20
C LEU A 235 -4.02 -20.32 -27.79
N GLY A 236 -4.90 -19.74 -26.96
CA GLY A 236 -5.93 -18.79 -27.40
C GLY A 236 -5.31 -17.56 -28.07
N PHE A 237 -4.30 -16.98 -27.43
CA PHE A 237 -3.58 -15.82 -27.95
C PHE A 237 -2.79 -16.15 -29.22
N LEU A 238 -2.12 -17.30 -29.29
CA LEU A 238 -1.40 -17.73 -30.51
C LEU A 238 -2.34 -17.95 -31.69
N LYS A 239 -3.51 -18.57 -31.46
CA LYS A 239 -4.54 -18.73 -32.49
C LYS A 239 -5.03 -17.36 -32.98
N PHE A 240 -5.22 -16.42 -32.06
CA PHE A 240 -5.59 -15.05 -32.38
C PHE A 240 -4.53 -14.35 -33.25
N LEU A 241 -3.25 -14.42 -32.88
CA LEU A 241 -2.16 -13.84 -33.67
C LEU A 241 -2.11 -14.44 -35.08
N HIS A 242 -2.28 -15.77 -35.17
CA HIS A 242 -2.33 -16.48 -36.45
C HIS A 242 -3.50 -16.02 -37.32
N SER A 243 -4.72 -15.94 -36.77
CA SER A 243 -5.91 -15.58 -37.55
C SER A 243 -5.88 -14.14 -38.06
N HIS A 244 -5.17 -13.24 -37.36
CA HIS A 244 -5.05 -11.84 -37.72
C HIS A 244 -3.76 -11.51 -38.50
N SER A 245 -2.97 -12.53 -38.88
CA SER A 245 -1.67 -12.36 -39.55
C SER A 245 -0.70 -11.42 -38.79
N ILE A 246 -0.73 -11.48 -37.45
CA ILE A 246 0.12 -10.65 -36.60
C ILE A 246 1.42 -11.38 -36.32
N GLY A 247 2.48 -11.01 -37.05
CA GLY A 247 3.78 -11.68 -36.96
C GLY A 247 3.75 -13.10 -37.54
N SER A 248 4.74 -13.92 -37.18
CA SER A 248 4.83 -15.32 -37.61
C SER A 248 5.58 -16.17 -36.57
N PRO A 249 5.26 -17.47 -36.44
CA PRO A 249 5.98 -18.36 -35.55
C PRO A 249 7.42 -18.56 -36.06
N GLY A 250 8.40 -18.35 -35.18
CA GLY A 250 9.80 -18.63 -35.44
C GLY A 250 10.17 -20.09 -35.16
N GLY A 251 11.40 -20.49 -35.52
CA GLY A 251 11.91 -21.84 -35.22
C GLY A 251 11.95 -22.16 -33.72
N PHE A 252 12.09 -21.15 -32.86
CA PHE A 252 12.06 -21.28 -31.40
C PHE A 252 10.64 -21.40 -30.83
N THR A 253 9.62 -20.95 -31.55
CA THR A 253 8.22 -21.03 -31.12
C THR A 253 7.75 -22.49 -31.10
N VAL A 254 8.10 -23.26 -32.13
CA VAL A 254 7.73 -24.68 -32.27
C VAL A 254 8.46 -25.56 -31.26
N SER A 255 9.71 -25.23 -30.91
CA SER A 255 10.47 -25.97 -29.90
C SER A 255 10.02 -25.64 -28.47
N SER A 256 9.60 -24.40 -28.22
CA SER A 256 9.09 -23.95 -26.93
C SER A 256 7.73 -24.57 -26.56
N ALA A 257 6.88 -24.85 -27.54
CA ALA A 257 5.55 -25.46 -27.32
C ALA A 257 5.60 -26.97 -27.00
N ARG A 258 6.78 -27.61 -27.03
CA ARG A 258 6.96 -29.07 -26.82
C ARG A 258 7.38 -29.44 -25.39
N ARG A 259 7.58 -28.48 -24.50
CA ARG A 259 7.92 -28.69 -23.09
C ARG A 259 6.71 -28.39 -22.22
#